data_AF-A0A3A8YEI0-F1
#
_entry.id   AF-A0A3A8YEI0-F1
#
_cell.length_a   1.000
_cell.length_b   1.000
_cell.length_c   1.000
_cell.angle_alpha   90.00
_cell.angle_beta   90.00
_cell.angle_gamma   90.00
#
_symmetry.space_group_name_H-M   'P 1'
#
loop_
_entity.id
_entity.type
_entity.pdbx_description
1 polymer ?
#
loop_
_entity_poly.entity_id
_entity_poly.type
_entity_poly.pdbx_seq_one_letter_code
_entity_poly.pdbx_strand_id
1 'polypeptide(L)' 'MANILIVEDEKAMQDIIADYMRKGGHTCFTAD' A
#
# COMPACT_ATOMS: atom_id res chain seq x y z
N MET A 1 -0.21 -13.86 3.89
CA MET A 1 0.59 -13.16 2.87
C MET A 1 -0.29 -12.98 1.65
N ALA A 2 -0.68 -11.75 1.33
CA ALA A 2 -1.43 -11.42 0.12
C ALA A 2 -0.68 -10.34 -0.66
N ASN A 3 -0.84 -10.34 -1.98
CA ASN A 3 -0.30 -9.33 -2.86
C ASN A 3 -1.38 -8.26 -3.06
N ILE A 4 -1.10 -7.03 -2.64
CA ILE A 4 -2.06 -5.92 -2.64
C ILE A 4 -1.53 -4.83 -3.56
N LEU A 5 -2.34 -4.40 -4.53
CA LEU A 5 -2.09 -3.21 -5.34
C LEU A 5 -2.88 -2.05 -4.75
N ILE A 6 -2.20 -0.97 -4.40
CA ILE A 6 -2.77 0.24 -3.82
C ILE A 6 -2.73 1.31 -4.90
N VAL A 7 -3.92 1.78 -5.28
CA VAL A 7 -4.11 2.86 -6.26
C VAL A 7 -4.86 3.97 -5.55
N GLU A 8 -4.21 5.10 -5.36
CA GLU A 8 -4.69 6.24 -4.57
C GLU A 8 -4.17 7.52 -5.21
N ASP A 9 -5.02 8.53 -5.29
CA ASP A 9 -4.74 9.80 -6.00
C ASP A 9 -3.73 10.66 -5.24
N GLU A 10 -3.78 10.64 -3.91
CA GLU A 10 -2.84 11.37 -3.07
C GLU A 10 -1.68 10.49 -2.62
N LYS A 11 -0.45 10.86 -3.01
CA LYS A 11 0.76 10.08 -2.70
C LYS A 11 0.97 9.88 -1.20
N ALA A 12 0.71 10.91 -0.39
CA ALA A 12 0.82 10.82 1.06
C ALA A 12 -0.15 9.76 1.63
N MET A 13 -1.37 9.70 1.11
CA MET A 13 -2.37 8.71 1.54
C MET A 13 -1.99 7.30 1.07
N GLN A 14 -1.50 7.17 -0.17
CA GLN A 14 -0.99 5.92 -0.72
C GLN A 14 0.10 5.31 0.18
N ASP A 15 1.06 6.13 0.59
CA ASP A 15 2.18 5.71 1.43
C ASP A 15 1.71 5.27 2.83
N ILE A 16 0.77 6.02 3.44
CA ILE A 16 0.17 5.65 4.73
C ILE A 16 -0.50 4.27 4.67
N ILE A 17 -1.29 4.01 3.62
CA ILE A 17 -1.97 2.73 3.43
C ILE A 17 -0.96 1.61 3.18
N ALA A 18 0.05 1.84 2.34
CA ALA A 18 1.06 0.86 2.03
C ALA A 18 1.87 0.45 3.27
N ASP A 19 2.23 1.40 4.13
CA ASP A 19 2.95 1.13 5.36
C ASP A 19 2.11 0.38 6.39
N TYR A 20 0.82 0.74 6.50
CA TYR A 20 -0.10 0.00 7.35
C TYR A 20 -0.25 -1.47 6.91
N MET A 21 -0.44 -1.70 5.61
CA MET A 21 -0.61 -3.04 5.05
C MET A 21 0.67 -3.89 5.13
N ARG A 22 1.85 -3.27 4.95
CA ARG A 22 3.15 -3.94 5.16
C ARG A 22 3.35 -4.38 6.60
N LYS A 23 2.94 -3.56 7.59
CA LYS A 23 2.96 -3.96 9.01
C LYS A 23 2.08 -5.19 9.29
N GLY A 24 1.01 -5.37 8.52
CA GLY A 24 0.16 -6.57 8.55
C GLY A 24 0.77 -7.83 7.92
N GLY A 25 2.00 -7.74 7.36
CA GLY A 25 2.64 -8.87 6.69
C GLY A 25 2.11 -9.13 5.27
N HIS A 26 1.59 -8.09 4.62
CA HIS A 26 1.18 -8.13 3.21
C HIS A 26 2.27 -7.54 2.31
N THR A 27 2.40 -8.09 1.10
CA THR A 27 3.27 -7.55 0.06
C THR A 27 2.47 -6.49 -0.70
N CYS A 28 2.93 -5.24 -0.64
CA CYS A 28 2.19 -4.09 -1.18
C CYS A 28 2.92 -3.47 -2.36
N PHE A 29 2.19 -3.28 -3.45
CA PHE A 29 2.58 -2.58 -4.66
C PHE A 29 1.79 -1.28 -4.76
N THR A 30 2.44 -0.22 -5.22
CA THR A 30 1.81 1.08 -5.44
C THR A 30 1.80 1.39 -6.93
N ALA A 31 0.70 1.92 -7.45
CA ALA A 31 0.67 2.52 -8.78
C ALA A 31 0.93 4.03 -8.66
N ASP A 32 1.81 4.57 -9.49
CA ASP A 32 1.93 6.04 -9.65
C ASP A 32 0.79 6.60 -10.50
#